data_AF-A0A9X1YDL1-F1
#
_entry.id   AF-A0A9X1YDL1-F1
#
_cell.length_a   1.000
_cell.length_b   1.000
_cell.length_c   1.000
_cell.angle_alpha   90.00
_cell.angle_beta   90.00
_cell.angle_gamma   90.00
#
_symmetry.space_group_name_H-M   'P 1'
#
loop_
_entity.id
_entity.type
_entity.pdbx_description
1 polymer ?
#
loop_
_entity_poly.entity_id
_entity_poly.type
_entity_poly.pdbx_seq_one_letter_code
_entity_poly.pdbx_strand_id
1 'polypeptide(L)'
;MTPPAETDFDDWLTATHRASGDFTMLFVLLGITEATVEPLRAAWLHVVGDETRWPDMKRLFAGAGVPWSAVVFYRAGREGLVPDDEARARLASLSRALHEDRSLIREGEFFNAEGLRLRLDAA
;
A
#
# COMPACT_ATOMS: atom_id res chain seq x y z
N MET A 1 10.79 21.56 4.42
CA MET A 1 11.45 20.83 5.52
C MET A 1 10.68 19.53 5.66
N THR A 2 11.27 18.42 5.26
CA THR A 2 10.60 17.11 5.22
C THR A 2 10.25 16.66 6.65
N PRO A 3 9.00 16.26 6.95
CA PRO A 3 8.62 15.83 8.29
C PRO A 3 9.42 14.59 8.73
N PRO A 4 9.69 14.41 10.04
CA PRO A 4 10.42 13.25 10.54
C PRO A 4 9.68 11.95 10.19
N ALA A 5 10.44 10.89 9.92
CA ALA A 5 9.90 9.54 9.78
C ALA A 5 9.66 8.98 11.19
N GLU A 6 8.43 8.56 11.48
CA GLU A 6 8.03 8.07 12.81
C GLU A 6 7.54 6.61 12.78
N THR A 7 7.36 6.05 11.57
CA THR A 7 6.86 4.68 11.35
C THR A 7 7.69 3.96 10.29
N ASP A 8 7.64 2.62 10.28
CA ASP A 8 8.28 1.81 9.24
C ASP A 8 7.77 2.16 7.83
N PHE A 9 6.51 2.59 7.71
CA PHE A 9 5.96 3.10 6.46
C PHE A 9 6.71 4.34 5.97
N ASP A 10 6.99 5.31 6.87
CA ASP A 10 7.66 6.55 6.49
C ASP A 10 9.10 6.28 6.03
N ASP A 11 9.80 5.38 6.72
CA ASP A 11 11.14 4.92 6.34
C ASP A 11 11.12 4.20 4.98
N TRP A 12 10.16 3.30 4.79
CA TRP A 12 10.01 2.58 3.53
C TRP A 12 9.68 3.50 2.36
N LEU A 13 8.75 4.44 2.53
CA LEU A 13 8.36 5.37 1.47
C LEU A 13 9.54 6.23 1.05
N THR A 14 10.28 6.78 2.03
CA THR A 14 11.47 7.59 1.80
C THR A 14 12.55 6.79 1.07
N ALA A 15 12.82 5.55 1.50
CA ALA A 15 13.79 4.69 0.85
C ALA A 15 13.37 4.33 -0.59
N THR A 16 12.09 4.03 -0.80
CA THR A 16 11.53 3.67 -2.11
C THR A 16 11.59 4.84 -3.08
N HIS A 17 11.19 6.04 -2.64
CA HIS A 17 11.28 7.28 -3.42
C HIS A 17 12.73 7.62 -3.75
N ARG A 18 13.65 7.55 -2.78
CA ARG A 18 15.09 7.77 -3.03
C ARG A 18 15.64 6.80 -4.09
N ALA A 19 15.21 5.55 -4.07
CA ALA A 19 15.68 4.54 -5.02
C ALA A 19 15.03 4.65 -6.41
N SER A 20 13.82 5.18 -6.51
CA SER A 20 12.97 5.05 -7.71
C SER A 20 12.52 6.37 -8.32
N GLY A 21 12.69 7.49 -7.62
CA GLY A 21 12.01 8.75 -7.91
C GLY A 21 10.51 8.66 -7.65
N ASP A 22 9.75 9.51 -8.33
CA ASP A 22 8.29 9.53 -8.27
C ASP A 22 7.69 8.24 -8.84
N PHE A 23 6.63 7.73 -8.20
CA PHE A 23 6.03 6.47 -8.60
C PHE A 23 4.53 6.40 -8.32
N THR A 24 3.86 5.51 -9.04
CA THR A 24 2.46 5.19 -8.72
C THR A 24 2.39 4.02 -7.75
N MET A 25 1.69 4.24 -6.64
CA MET A 25 1.50 3.27 -5.58
C MET A 25 0.07 2.74 -5.64
N LEU A 26 -0.08 1.42 -5.72
CA LEU A 26 -1.34 0.71 -5.55
C LEU A 26 -1.42 0.24 -4.11
N PHE A 27 -2.61 0.26 -3.53
CA PHE A 27 -2.79 -0.26 -2.18
C PHE A 27 -4.14 -0.93 -2.00
N VAL A 28 -4.16 -1.91 -1.09
CA VAL A 28 -5.34 -2.68 -0.73
C VAL A 28 -5.50 -2.66 0.78
N LEU A 29 -6.64 -2.14 1.25
CA LEU A 29 -7.07 -2.24 2.64
C LEU A 29 -7.55 -3.65 2.93
N LEU A 30 -7.08 -4.20 4.03
CA LEU A 30 -7.30 -5.58 4.44
C LEU A 30 -8.02 -5.62 5.78
N GLY A 31 -9.03 -6.48 5.87
CA GLY A 31 -9.61 -6.94 7.13
C GLY A 31 -8.86 -8.18 7.58
N ILE A 32 -8.48 -8.24 8.86
CA ILE A 32 -7.87 -9.42 9.46
C ILE A 32 -8.85 -9.97 10.49
N THR A 33 -9.26 -11.22 10.28
CA THR A 33 -10.01 -12.01 11.28
C THR A 33 -9.08 -13.06 11.89
N GLU A 34 -9.57 -13.85 12.85
CA GLU A 34 -8.78 -14.92 13.46
C GLU A 34 -8.26 -15.96 12.45
N ALA A 35 -8.96 -16.13 11.31
CA ALA A 35 -8.66 -17.20 10.35
C ALA A 35 -8.30 -16.70 8.94
N THR A 36 -8.61 -15.45 8.60
CA THR A 36 -8.52 -14.97 7.21
C THR A 36 -8.02 -13.52 7.11
N VAL A 37 -7.35 -13.25 6.00
CA VAL A 37 -7.06 -11.89 5.52
C VAL A 37 -7.95 -11.62 4.31
N GLU A 38 -8.74 -10.54 4.36
CA GLU A 38 -9.77 -10.23 3.37
C GLU A 38 -9.54 -8.86 2.72
N PRO A 39 -9.44 -8.77 1.39
CA PRO A 39 -9.45 -7.50 0.67
C PRO A 39 -10.77 -6.75 0.84
N LEU A 40 -10.70 -5.50 1.31
CA LEU A 40 -11.88 -4.65 1.57
C LEU A 40 -12.05 -3.58 0.49
N ARG A 41 -10.99 -2.80 0.23
CA ARG A 41 -10.97 -1.68 -0.70
C ARG A 41 -9.60 -1.58 -1.34
N ALA A 42 -9.55 -1.17 -2.60
CA ALA A 42 -8.31 -0.98 -3.33
C ALA A 42 -8.33 0.40 -3.99
N ALA A 43 -7.20 1.08 -4.02
CA ALA A 43 -7.03 2.36 -4.69
C ALA A 43 -5.57 2.57 -5.09
N TRP A 44 -5.31 3.67 -5.80
CA TRP A 44 -3.96 4.09 -6.17
C TRP A 44 -3.74 5.56 -5.81
N LEU A 45 -2.48 5.95 -5.73
CA LEU A 45 -2.07 7.34 -5.68
C LEU A 45 -0.71 7.52 -6.36
N HIS A 46 -0.45 8.74 -6.81
CA HIS A 46 0.86 9.13 -7.33
C HIS A 46 1.69 9.71 -6.19
N VAL A 47 2.79 9.04 -5.86
CA VAL A 47 3.78 9.53 -4.89
C VAL A 47 4.72 10.47 -5.64
N VAL A 48 4.59 11.75 -5.34
CA VAL A 48 5.47 12.81 -5.82
C VAL A 48 6.22 13.36 -4.62
N GLY A 49 7.54 13.24 -4.65
CA GLY A 49 8.38 13.50 -3.47
C GLY A 49 8.24 12.45 -2.35
N ASP A 50 8.89 12.72 -1.22
CA ASP A 50 8.96 11.82 -0.05
C ASP A 50 8.24 12.39 1.18
N GLU A 51 7.25 13.27 0.97
CA GLU A 51 6.61 14.04 2.04
C GLU A 51 5.41 13.34 2.67
N THR A 52 4.82 12.35 1.98
CA THR A 52 3.66 11.62 2.48
C THR A 52 4.04 10.85 3.75
N ARG A 53 3.26 11.01 4.82
CA ARG A 53 3.47 10.31 6.09
C ARG A 53 2.31 9.39 6.43
N TRP A 54 2.54 8.47 7.37
CA TRP A 54 1.52 7.55 7.83
C TRP A 54 0.22 8.22 8.32
N PRO A 55 0.23 9.37 9.04
CA PRO A 55 -0.99 10.07 9.38
C PRO A 55 -1.83 10.52 8.17
N ASP A 56 -1.19 10.87 7.05
CA ASP A 56 -1.89 11.25 5.82
C ASP A 56 -2.56 10.03 5.17
N MET A 57 -1.86 8.90 5.16
CA MET A 57 -2.43 7.62 4.72
C MET A 57 -3.62 7.21 5.59
N LYS A 58 -3.54 7.35 6.93
CA LYS A 58 -4.69 7.07 7.81
C LYS A 58 -5.90 7.96 7.51
N ARG A 59 -5.68 9.24 7.21
CA ARG A 59 -6.76 10.16 6.79
C ARG A 59 -7.37 9.73 5.47
N LEU A 60 -6.54 9.33 4.50
CA LEU A 60 -6.97 8.79 3.21
C LEU A 60 -7.83 7.52 3.41
N PHE A 61 -7.37 6.58 4.24
CA PHE A 61 -8.05 5.31 4.49
C PHE A 61 -9.37 5.49 5.24
N ALA A 62 -9.47 6.48 6.13
CA ALA A 62 -10.73 6.82 6.80
C ALA A 62 -11.83 7.18 5.79
N GLY A 63 -11.47 7.79 4.65
CA GLY A 63 -12.38 8.09 3.55
C GLY A 63 -12.98 6.85 2.86
N ALA A 64 -12.38 5.67 3.04
CA ALA A 64 -12.87 4.43 2.44
C ALA A 64 -14.13 3.86 3.13
N GLY A 65 -14.45 4.32 4.35
CA GLY A 65 -15.67 3.94 5.08
C GLY A 65 -15.74 2.46 5.45
N VAL A 66 -14.61 1.77 5.59
CA VAL A 66 -14.53 0.36 5.99
C VAL A 66 -13.63 0.18 7.22
N PRO A 67 -13.96 -0.75 8.14
CA PRO A 67 -13.10 -1.08 9.26
C PRO A 67 -11.92 -1.95 8.78
N TRP A 68 -10.78 -1.32 8.50
CA TRP A 68 -9.57 -2.01 8.05
C TRP A 68 -8.62 -2.31 9.23
N SER A 69 -7.86 -3.40 9.12
CA SER A 69 -6.88 -3.84 10.12
C SER A 69 -5.44 -3.61 9.66
N ALA A 70 -5.21 -3.73 8.36
CA ALA A 70 -3.90 -3.58 7.74
C ALA A 70 -4.02 -3.11 6.28
N VAL A 71 -2.90 -2.74 5.68
CA VAL A 71 -2.81 -2.34 4.27
C VAL A 71 -1.59 -2.97 3.63
N VAL A 72 -1.72 -3.38 2.38
CA VAL A 72 -0.59 -3.83 1.55
C VAL A 72 -0.40 -2.85 0.39
N PHE A 73 0.85 -2.47 0.16
CA PHE A 73 1.25 -1.58 -0.93
C PHE A 73 2.03 -2.32 -2.02
N TYR A 74 1.82 -1.90 -3.26
CA TYR A 74 2.55 -2.34 -4.42
C TYR A 74 2.93 -1.14 -5.26
N ARG A 75 4.07 -1.22 -5.94
CA ARG A 75 4.33 -0.29 -7.05
C ARG A 75 3.49 -0.72 -8.24
N ALA A 76 2.89 0.24 -8.93
CA ALA A 76 2.19 -0.04 -10.17
C ALA A 76 3.16 -0.61 -11.23
N GLY A 77 4.43 -0.18 -11.21
CA GLY A 77 5.47 -0.67 -12.10
C GLY A 77 6.87 -0.19 -11.71
N ARG A 78 7.86 -0.56 -12.52
CA ARG A 78 9.28 -0.18 -12.33
C ARG A 78 9.61 1.16 -12.97
N GLU A 79 8.81 1.60 -13.92
CA GLU A 79 8.95 2.80 -14.75
C GLU A 79 8.65 4.12 -14.01
N GLY A 80 8.13 4.05 -12.78
CA GLY A 80 7.80 5.23 -11.98
C GLY A 80 6.32 5.57 -12.05
N LEU A 81 6.00 6.81 -12.42
CA LEU A 81 4.61 7.27 -12.60
C LEU A 81 3.99 6.60 -13.83
N VAL A 82 2.74 6.15 -13.69
CA VAL A 82 1.95 5.63 -14.81
C VAL A 82 0.67 6.48 -14.96
N PRO A 83 0.10 6.59 -16.16
CA PRO A 83 -1.19 7.27 -16.37
C PRO A 83 -2.33 6.64 -15.55
N ASP A 84 -3.36 7.43 -15.22
CA ASP A 84 -4.50 6.96 -14.41
C ASP A 84 -5.22 5.74 -15.00
N ASP A 85 -5.43 5.70 -16.32
CA ASP A 85 -6.08 4.56 -16.97
C ASP A 85 -5.25 3.28 -16.80
N GLU A 86 -3.93 3.40 -16.83
CA GLU A 86 -3.02 2.29 -16.62
C GLU A 86 -2.96 1.89 -15.14
N ALA A 87 -2.88 2.86 -14.21
CA ALA A 87 -2.96 2.61 -12.78
C ALA A 87 -4.25 1.85 -12.42
N ARG A 88 -5.38 2.28 -12.99
CA ARG A 88 -6.69 1.65 -12.82
C ARG A 88 -6.72 0.22 -13.36
N ALA A 89 -6.18 -0.02 -14.56
CA ALA A 89 -6.12 -1.35 -15.14
C ALA A 89 -5.25 -2.31 -14.31
N ARG A 90 -4.11 -1.82 -13.81
CA ARG A 90 -3.20 -2.59 -12.94
C ARG A 90 -3.83 -2.87 -11.58
N LEU A 91 -4.52 -1.90 -10.98
CA LEU A 91 -5.24 -2.10 -9.72
C LEU A 91 -6.37 -3.13 -9.86
N ALA A 92 -7.13 -3.09 -10.96
CA ALA A 92 -8.17 -4.08 -11.23
C ALA A 92 -7.58 -5.49 -11.37
N SER A 93 -6.44 -5.61 -12.05
CA SER A 93 -5.72 -6.88 -12.24
C SER A 93 -5.19 -7.41 -10.91
N LEU A 94 -4.56 -6.55 -10.10
CA LEU A 94 -4.10 -6.87 -8.75
C LEU A 94 -5.25 -7.33 -7.84
N SER A 95 -6.38 -6.62 -7.88
CA SER A 95 -7.55 -6.94 -7.05
C SER A 95 -8.14 -8.31 -7.42
N ARG A 96 -8.20 -8.64 -8.72
CA ARG A 96 -8.62 -9.98 -9.17
C ARG A 96 -7.63 -11.05 -8.73
N ALA A 97 -6.34 -10.82 -8.92
CA ALA A 97 -5.30 -11.76 -8.52
C ALA A 97 -5.31 -12.04 -7.02
N LEU A 98 -5.48 -11.02 -6.17
CA LEU A 98 -5.60 -11.18 -4.72
C LEU A 98 -6.87 -11.91 -4.29
N HIS A 99 -7.95 -11.81 -5.07
CA HIS A 99 -9.17 -12.56 -4.82
C HIS A 99 -8.98 -14.06 -5.12
N GLU A 100 -8.23 -14.37 -6.17
CA GLU A 100 -7.90 -15.75 -6.59
C GLU A 100 -6.81 -16.38 -5.69
N ASP A 101 -5.78 -15.63 -5.36
CA ASP A 101 -4.64 -16.06 -4.55
C ASP A 101 -4.21 -14.98 -3.55
N ARG A 102 -4.53 -15.22 -2.27
CA ARG A 102 -4.18 -14.33 -1.15
C ARG A 102 -2.70 -14.39 -0.78
N SER A 103 -1.93 -15.37 -1.26
CA SER A 103 -0.50 -15.46 -0.98
C SER A 103 0.28 -14.28 -1.56
N LEU A 104 -0.24 -13.64 -2.62
CA LEU A 104 0.34 -12.45 -3.25
C LEU A 104 0.45 -11.24 -2.32
N ILE A 105 -0.24 -11.23 -1.17
CA ILE A 105 -0.02 -10.21 -0.12
C ILE A 105 1.45 -10.21 0.34
N ARG A 106 2.12 -11.37 0.33
CA ARG A 106 3.52 -11.54 0.73
C ARG A 106 4.51 -10.86 -0.22
N GLU A 107 4.10 -10.56 -1.44
CA GLU A 107 4.94 -9.88 -2.44
C GLU A 107 4.87 -8.34 -2.29
N GLY A 108 3.93 -7.85 -1.50
CA GLY A 108 3.74 -6.43 -1.23
C GLY A 108 4.36 -5.98 0.08
N GLU A 109 4.27 -4.67 0.30
CA GLU A 109 4.77 -4.00 1.49
C GLU A 109 3.60 -3.85 2.47
N PHE A 110 3.60 -4.69 3.51
CA PHE A 110 2.46 -4.90 4.39
C PHE A 110 2.64 -4.18 5.73
N PHE A 111 1.65 -3.39 6.14
CA PHE A 111 1.69 -2.58 7.36
C PHE A 111 0.41 -2.72 8.18
N ASN A 112 0.55 -2.72 9.51
CA ASN A 112 -0.60 -2.67 10.42
C ASN A 112 -1.18 -1.25 10.52
N ALA A 113 -2.26 -1.06 11.30
CA ALA A 113 -2.89 0.24 11.51
C ALA A 113 -1.98 1.32 12.14
N GLU A 114 -0.90 0.91 12.80
CA GLU A 114 0.08 1.81 13.41
C GLU A 114 1.22 2.21 12.47
N GLY A 115 1.26 1.66 11.25
CA GLY A 115 2.30 1.95 10.26
C GLY A 115 3.56 1.11 10.45
N LEU A 116 3.49 0.08 11.30
CA LEU A 116 4.57 -0.88 11.52
C LEU A 116 4.51 -1.96 10.45
N ARG A 117 5.67 -2.32 9.92
CA ARG A 117 5.78 -3.32 8.86
C ARG A 117 5.51 -4.69 9.46
N LEU A 118 4.56 -5.40 8.86
CA LEU A 118 4.26 -6.78 9.18
C LEU A 118 4.99 -7.70 8.22
N ARG A 119 5.69 -8.70 8.76
CA ARG A 119 6.23 -9.80 7.96
C ARG A 119 5.28 -10.98 8.04
N LEU A 120 4.74 -11.39 6.91
CA LEU A 120 4.09 -12.69 6.79
C LEU A 120 5.21 -13.73 6.60
N ASP A 121 5.67 -14.34 7.69
CA ASP A 121 6.60 -15.47 7.58
C ASP A 121 5.89 -16.64 6.89
N ALA A 122 6.62 -17.37 6.03
CA ALA A 122 6.12 -18.59 5.40
C ALA A 122 6.02 -19.66 6.49
N ALA A 123 4.83 -20.24 6.67
CA ALA A 123 4.64 -21.43 7.48
C ALA A 123 5.16 -22.66 6.73
#